data_AF-A0A495IU58-F1
#
_entry.id   AF-A0A495IU58-F1
#
_cell.length_a   1.000
_cell.length_b   1.000
_cell.length_c   1.000
_cell.angle_alpha   90.00
_cell.angle_beta   90.00
_cell.angle_gamma   90.00
#
_symmetry.space_group_name_H-M   'P 1'
#
loop_
_entity.id
_entity.type
_entity.pdbx_description
1 polymer ?
#
loop_
_entity_poly.entity_id
_entity_poly.type
_entity_poly.pdbx_seq_one_letter_code
_entity_poly.pdbx_strand_id
1 'polypeptide(L)' 'MKKFQELKAIIANAESDAVKFYEKGNKAAGRRLRAAMQQVKRTAQNVRIAVTANKNAN' A
#
# COMPACT_ATOMS: atom_id res chain seq x y z
N MET A 1 1.06 9.12 12.48
CA MET A 1 1.67 7.77 12.59
C MET A 1 0.74 6.60 12.23
N LYS A 2 -0.50 6.52 12.73
CA LYS A 2 -1.43 5.40 12.40
C LYS A 2 -1.53 5.06 10.91
N LYS A 3 -1.78 6.05 10.04
CA LYS A 3 -1.87 5.86 8.57
C LYS A 3 -0.57 5.36 7.91
N PHE A 4 0.59 5.66 8.51
CA PHE A 4 1.87 5.19 8.00
C PHE A 4 2.11 3.72 8.37
N GLN A 5 1.69 3.30 9.56
CA GLN A 5 1.74 1.89 9.95
C GLN A 5 0.81 1.03 9.07
N GLU A 6 -0.38 1.54 8.75
CA GLU A 6 -1.31 0.90 7.82
C GLU A 6 -0.69 0.70 6.43
N LEU A 7 0.02 1.71 5.91
CA LEU A 7 0.75 1.60 4.64
C LEU A 7 1.77 0.45 4.67
N LYS A 8 2.56 0.32 5.75
CA LYS A 8 3.52 -0.78 5.90
C LYS A 8 2.84 -2.13 5.96
N ALA A 9 1.71 -2.25 6.65
CA ALA A 9 0.96 -3.49 6.76
C ALA A 9 0.42 -3.96 5.39
N ILE A 10 -0.08 -3.04 4.57
CA ILE A 10 -0.56 -3.38 3.21
C ILE A 10 0.58 -3.94 2.37
N ILE A 11 1.77 -3.34 2.44
CA ILE A 11 2.95 -3.81 1.68
C ILE A 11 3.39 -5.20 2.15
N ALA A 12 3.49 -5.41 3.47
CA ALA A 12 3.88 -6.71 4.03
C ALA A 12 2.90 -7.82 3.62
N ASN A 13 1.59 -7.55 3.62
CA ASN A 13 0.58 -8.52 3.20
C ASN A 13 0.62 -8.79 1.68
N ALA A 14 1.01 -7.81 0.88
CA ALA A 14 1.09 -7.94 -0.57
C ALA A 14 2.30 -8.77 -1.05
N GLU A 15 3.32 -8.94 -0.21
CA GLU A 15 4.57 -9.63 -0.55
C GLU A 15 4.33 -11.07 -1.00
N SER A 16 3.44 -11.81 -0.32
CA SER A 16 3.13 -13.19 -0.70
C SER A 16 2.45 -13.31 -2.08
N ASP A 17 1.62 -12.33 -2.45
CA ASP A 17 1.00 -12.28 -3.77
C ASP A 17 2.00 -11.80 -4.84
N ALA A 18 2.95 -10.94 -4.47
CA ALA A 18 4.05 -10.54 -5.34
C ALA A 18 4.92 -11.74 -5.73
N VAL A 19 5.38 -12.53 -4.75
CA VAL A 19 6.15 -13.76 -4.98
C VAL A 19 5.37 -14.73 -5.88
N LYS A 20 4.10 -15.00 -5.55
CA LYS A 20 3.24 -15.89 -6.37
C LYS A 20 3.04 -15.37 -7.80
N PHE A 21 2.96 -14.06 -8.00
CA PHE A 21 2.78 -13.47 -9.32
C PHE A 21 4.09 -13.48 -10.13
N TYR A 22 5.18 -12.94 -9.60
CA TYR A 22 6.44 -12.75 -10.31
C TYR A 22 7.23 -14.06 -10.51
N GLU A 23 7.22 -14.96 -9.53
CA GLU A 23 8.00 -16.22 -9.62
C GLU A 23 7.18 -17.37 -10.18
N LYS A 24 5.88 -17.43 -9.84
CA LYS A 24 5.01 -18.59 -10.16
C LYS A 24 3.98 -18.31 -11.25
N GLY A 25 3.97 -17.10 -11.84
CA GLY A 25 3.04 -16.72 -12.90
C GLY A 25 1.56 -16.73 -12.50
N ASN A 26 1.24 -16.67 -11.20
CA ASN A 26 -0.14 -16.79 -10.72
C ASN A 26 -0.96 -15.52 -11.04
N LYS A 27 -1.82 -15.62 -12.07
CA LYS A 27 -2.68 -14.51 -12.53
C LYS A 27 -3.65 -14.00 -11.44
N ALA A 28 -4.18 -14.87 -10.58
CA ALA A 28 -5.07 -14.47 -9.50
C ALA A 28 -4.32 -13.67 -8.41
N ALA A 29 -3.07 -14.05 -8.10
CA ALA A 29 -2.20 -13.30 -7.22
C ALA A 29 -1.88 -11.91 -7.82
N GLY A 30 -1.68 -11.82 -9.14
CA GLY A 30 -1.53 -10.53 -9.84
C GLY A 30 -2.71 -9.58 -9.66
N ARG A 31 -3.96 -10.09 -9.72
CA ARG A 31 -5.16 -9.28 -9.44
C ARG A 31 -5.17 -8.75 -8.00
N ARG A 32 -4.84 -9.59 -7.01
CA ARG A 32 -4.77 -9.19 -5.60
C ARG A 32 -3.66 -8.18 -5.35
N LEU A 33 -2.47 -8.43 -5.89
CA LEU A 33 -1.33 -7.52 -5.82
C LEU A 33 -1.68 -6.15 -6.40
N ARG A 34 -2.34 -6.10 -7.56
CA ARG A 34 -2.80 -4.84 -8.15
C ARG A 34 -3.78 -4.10 -7.23
N ALA A 35 -4.73 -4.80 -6.62
CA ALA A 35 -5.67 -4.19 -5.67
C ALA A 35 -4.95 -3.64 -4.43
N ALA A 36 -3.99 -4.40 -3.88
CA ALA A 36 -3.15 -3.95 -2.77
C ALA A 36 -2.36 -2.68 -3.14
N MET A 37 -1.77 -2.62 -4.33
CA MET A 37 -1.04 -1.43 -4.81
C MET A 37 -1.96 -0.21 -5.01
N GLN A 38 -3.21 -0.40 -5.42
CA GLN A 38 -4.19 0.69 -5.46
C GLN A 38 -4.49 1.23 -4.04
N GLN A 39 -4.58 0.33 -3.05
CA GLN A 39 -4.77 0.74 -1.65
C GLN A 39 -3.53 1.47 -1.10
N VAL A 40 -2.32 1.02 -1.44
CA VAL A 40 -1.06 1.71 -1.12
C VAL A 40 -1.09 3.14 -1.67
N LYS A 41 -1.42 3.33 -2.95
CA LYS A 41 -1.50 4.66 -3.58
C LYS A 41 -2.44 5.59 -2.80
N ARG A 42 -3.65 5.12 -2.48
CA ARG A 42 -4.64 5.92 -1.73
C ARG A 42 -4.14 6.26 -0.32
N THR A 43 -3.60 5.27 0.38
CA THR A 43 -3.14 5.43 1.77
C THR A 43 -1.92 6.35 1.84
N ALA A 44 -0.96 6.22 0.92
CA ALA A 44 0.20 7.09 0.82
C ALA A 44 -0.21 8.55 0.56
N GLN A 45 -1.18 8.80 -0.33
CA GLN A 45 -1.69 10.15 -0.56
C GLN A 45 -2.34 10.72 0.72
N ASN A 46 -3.11 9.91 1.44
CA ASN A 46 -3.72 10.33 2.71
C ASN A 46 -2.68 10.66 3.78
N VAL A 47 -1.56 9.93 3.84
CA VAL A 47 -0.43 10.24 4.73
C VAL A 47 0.18 11.58 4.34
N ARG A 48 0.46 11.81 3.05
CA ARG A 48 1.03 13.07 2.55
C ARG A 48 0.16 14.27 2.91
N ILE A 49 -1.15 14.17 2.64
CA ILE A 49 -2.13 15.23 2.97
C ILE A 49 -2.12 15.51 4.47
N ALA A 50 -2.13 14.47 5.32
CA ALA A 50 -2.11 14.65 6.78
C ALA A 50 -0.82 15.35 7.26
N VAL A 51 0.32 15.05 6.66
CA VAL A 51 1.60 15.74 6.98
C VAL A 51 1.54 17.21 6.55
N THR A 52 1.05 17.49 5.33
CA THR A 52 0.90 18.88 4.87
C THR A 52 -0.09 19.67 5.74
N ALA A 53 -1.22 19.08 6.12
CA ALA A 53 -2.20 19.71 7.00
C ALA A 53 -1.58 20.01 8.38
N ASN A 54 -0.86 19.07 8.98
CA ASN A 54 -0.17 19.30 10.25
C ASN A 54 0.92 20.38 10.15
N LYS A 55 1.63 20.48 9.02
CA LYS A 55 2.61 21.55 8.79
C LYS A 55 1.92 22.92 8.73
N ASN A 56 0.79 23.03 8.03
CA ASN A 56 0.09 24.31 7.81
C ASN A 56 -0.82 24.73 8.98
N ALA A 57 -1.06 23.84 9.94
CA ALA A 57 -1.80 24.14 11.17
C ALA A 57 -0.91 24.74 12.28
N ASN A 58 0.40 24.79 12.05
CA ASN A 58 1.40 25.52 12.82
C ASN A 58 1.87 26.73 12.02
#